data_AF-A0A969LE33-F1
#
_entry.id   AF-A0A969LE33-F1
#
_cell.length_a   1.000
_cell.length_b   1.000
_cell.length_c   1.000
_cell.angle_alpha   90.00
_cell.angle_beta   90.00
_cell.angle_gamma   90.00
#
_symmetry.space_group_name_H-M   'P 1'
#
loop_
_entity.id
_entity.type
_entity.pdbx_description
1 polymer ?
#
loop_
_entity_poly.entity_id
_entity_poly.type
_entity_poly.pdbx_seq_one_letter_code
_entity_poly.pdbx_strand_id
1 'polypeptide(L)'
;MSTTDFRESLEQGVSAHQAGRLDEALAHYRTALSLEPDDAEALSLSGLAMAQRGEVQDALPSLQRAVELEPSQIGLRMNLAEGLIQADEKERALQQLRIIVEAAPGNARALLRFRALNGQVLIERRDWPALSANAAAWIQVQPENPDAWRVAARAAFEQGHHVDACSAFARAMTLVQPTVVDHTAYAGLCLHALDFTAAAAALDRAEALDADYAPLLAKRALLLMYLGRFEESERYARRCLERDPQNVPAYTTLSQLKRGKLADADLAAVTQLMLETQVPLDYRISAAFVRAQILEARDDIDAAFAAYEQAHALAIERDGQEQRRYDRERVTRRAARITELSVAVPQQPTAAPRIQPRPIFIVGMPRSGTTLVESVLAAHSRVLAGGERPTMPQILRALLSLGDASALPDTQTLQQWTAAYFAGVPSRQGADHLTDKHPLNFEAVAWWRACFPRP
;
A
#
# COMPACT_ATOMS: atom_id res chain seq x y z
N MET A 1 37.65 2.14 -47.16
CA MET A 1 36.46 1.30 -47.39
C MET A 1 35.73 1.02 -46.08
N SER A 2 36.41 0.78 -44.94
CA SER A 2 35.76 0.34 -43.69
C SER A 2 34.69 1.25 -43.06
N THR A 3 34.83 2.58 -43.07
CA THR A 3 33.89 3.48 -42.35
C THR A 3 32.55 3.65 -43.06
N THR A 4 32.52 3.55 -44.39
CA THR A 4 31.26 3.55 -45.17
C THR A 4 30.52 2.24 -44.96
N ASP A 5 31.25 1.13 -45.01
CA ASP A 5 30.70 -0.23 -44.82
C ASP A 5 30.15 -0.43 -43.39
N PHE A 6 30.78 0.20 -42.38
CA PHE A 6 30.28 0.23 -41.00
C PHE A 6 28.93 0.94 -40.90
N ARG A 7 28.84 2.19 -41.37
CA ARG A 7 27.60 2.98 -41.29
C ARG A 7 26.46 2.32 -42.04
N GLU A 8 26.73 1.78 -43.22
CA GLU A 8 25.74 1.04 -43.99
C GLU A 8 25.21 -0.17 -43.21
N SER A 9 26.12 -0.96 -42.62
CA SER A 9 25.72 -2.11 -41.79
C SER A 9 24.91 -1.68 -40.57
N LEU A 10 25.31 -0.60 -39.89
CA LEU A 10 24.59 -0.08 -38.73
C LEU A 10 23.18 0.42 -39.11
N GLU A 11 23.04 1.17 -40.20
CA GLU A 11 21.76 1.67 -40.70
C GLU A 11 20.81 0.54 -41.12
N GLN A 12 21.33 -0.49 -41.80
CA GLN A 12 20.57 -1.70 -42.14
C GLN A 12 20.09 -2.42 -40.88
N GLY A 13 20.97 -2.55 -39.88
CA GLY A 13 20.63 -3.12 -38.58
C GLY A 13 19.51 -2.36 -37.87
N VAL A 14 19.62 -1.02 -37.81
CA VAL A 14 18.57 -0.15 -37.27
C VAL A 14 17.25 -0.31 -38.01
N SER A 15 17.27 -0.34 -39.35
CA SER A 15 16.07 -0.51 -40.17
C SER A 15 15.38 -1.86 -39.91
N ALA A 16 16.15 -2.95 -39.87
CA ALA A 16 15.64 -4.28 -39.56
C ALA A 16 15.07 -4.36 -38.14
N HIS A 17 15.75 -3.74 -37.16
CA HIS A 17 15.33 -3.70 -35.77
C HIS A 17 13.99 -2.95 -35.61
N GLN A 18 13.86 -1.77 -36.23
CA GLN A 18 12.61 -0.99 -36.22
C GLN A 18 11.44 -1.75 -36.86
N ALA A 19 11.74 -2.63 -37.83
CA ALA A 19 10.74 -3.48 -38.47
C ALA A 19 10.47 -4.80 -37.70
N GLY A 20 11.06 -5.00 -36.52
CA GLY A 20 10.88 -6.19 -35.68
C GLY A 20 11.62 -7.43 -36.20
N ARG A 21 12.47 -7.31 -37.23
CA ARG A 21 13.26 -8.42 -37.78
C ARG A 21 14.56 -8.57 -36.98
N LEU A 22 14.43 -9.09 -35.77
CA LEU A 22 15.51 -9.12 -34.77
C LEU A 22 16.73 -9.93 -35.22
N ASP A 23 16.54 -11.08 -35.88
CA ASP A 23 17.66 -11.91 -36.34
C ASP A 23 18.48 -11.24 -37.45
N GLU A 24 17.80 -10.57 -38.38
CA GLU A 24 18.42 -9.78 -39.44
C GLU A 24 19.16 -8.57 -38.85
N ALA A 25 18.54 -7.86 -37.92
CA ALA A 25 19.16 -6.74 -37.21
C ALA A 25 20.47 -7.18 -36.51
N LEU A 26 20.43 -8.31 -35.80
CA LEU A 26 21.60 -8.85 -35.11
C LEU A 26 22.70 -9.30 -36.08
N ALA A 27 22.36 -9.80 -37.28
CA ALA A 27 23.34 -10.09 -38.30
C ALA A 27 24.05 -8.82 -38.78
N HIS A 28 23.30 -7.76 -39.07
CA HIS A 28 23.86 -6.47 -39.48
C HIS A 28 24.69 -5.81 -38.36
N TYR A 29 24.22 -5.85 -37.11
CA TYR A 29 25.00 -5.34 -35.98
C TYR A 29 26.29 -6.13 -35.75
N ARG A 30 26.30 -7.46 -35.93
CA ARG A 30 27.54 -8.26 -35.89
C ARG A 30 28.51 -7.85 -36.99
N THR A 31 28.03 -7.57 -38.20
CA THR A 31 28.86 -7.05 -39.28
C THR A 31 29.46 -5.69 -38.91
N ALA A 32 28.63 -4.75 -38.42
CA ALA A 32 29.09 -3.45 -37.94
C ALA A 32 30.15 -3.59 -36.84
N LEU A 33 29.91 -4.42 -35.82
CA LEU A 33 30.83 -4.67 -34.72
C LEU A 33 32.10 -5.44 -35.14
N SER A 34 32.09 -6.17 -36.26
CA SER A 34 33.30 -6.77 -36.82
C SER A 34 34.23 -5.74 -37.46
N LEU A 35 33.67 -4.61 -37.92
CA LEU A 35 34.41 -3.50 -38.50
C LEU A 35 34.88 -2.52 -37.41
N GLU A 36 34.00 -2.22 -36.44
CA GLU A 36 34.28 -1.33 -35.31
C GLU A 36 33.81 -1.98 -33.98
N PRO A 37 34.67 -2.77 -33.31
CA PRO A 37 34.27 -3.58 -32.14
C PRO A 37 33.89 -2.80 -30.87
N ASP A 38 34.40 -1.57 -30.73
CA ASP A 38 34.17 -0.68 -29.59
C ASP A 38 33.26 0.50 -29.96
N ASP A 39 32.40 0.36 -30.98
CA ASP A 39 31.37 1.37 -31.25
C ASP A 39 30.22 1.24 -30.24
N ALA A 40 30.01 2.29 -29.44
CA ALA A 40 29.07 2.27 -28.32
C ALA A 40 27.60 2.18 -28.79
N GLU A 41 27.26 2.78 -29.92
CA GLU A 41 25.90 2.75 -30.47
C GLU A 41 25.56 1.35 -30.99
N ALA A 42 26.43 0.75 -31.80
CA ALA A 42 26.27 -0.59 -32.34
C ALA A 42 26.21 -1.65 -31.22
N LEU A 43 27.06 -1.55 -30.19
CA LEU A 43 27.03 -2.43 -29.02
C LEU A 43 25.70 -2.33 -28.28
N SER A 44 25.22 -1.10 -28.06
CA SER A 44 23.96 -0.82 -27.36
C SER A 44 22.73 -1.32 -28.13
N LEU A 45 22.69 -1.06 -29.43
CA LEU A 45 21.60 -1.50 -30.31
C LEU A 45 21.58 -3.03 -30.47
N SER A 46 22.75 -3.67 -30.62
CA SER A 46 22.85 -5.14 -30.64
C SER A 46 22.38 -5.74 -29.33
N GLY A 47 22.82 -5.19 -28.19
CA GLY A 47 22.39 -5.66 -26.87
C GLY A 47 20.87 -5.52 -26.69
N LEU A 48 20.29 -4.40 -27.10
CA LEU A 48 18.84 -4.20 -27.03
C LEU A 48 18.07 -5.20 -27.91
N ALA A 49 18.54 -5.46 -29.13
CA ALA A 49 17.93 -6.45 -30.03
C ALA A 49 18.03 -7.88 -29.46
N MET A 50 19.15 -8.24 -28.82
CA MET A 50 19.30 -9.53 -28.13
C MET A 50 18.29 -9.66 -26.98
N ALA A 51 18.15 -8.61 -26.16
CA ALA A 51 17.21 -8.60 -25.05
C ALA A 51 15.75 -8.76 -25.55
N GLN A 52 15.36 -8.05 -26.62
CA GLN A 52 14.04 -8.19 -27.27
C GLN A 52 13.81 -9.60 -27.86
N ARG A 53 14.86 -10.29 -28.28
CA ARG A 53 14.80 -11.68 -28.76
C ARG A 53 14.67 -12.70 -27.61
N GLY A 54 14.82 -12.26 -26.35
CA GLY A 54 14.80 -13.12 -25.16
C GLY A 54 16.18 -13.56 -24.67
N GLU A 55 17.27 -13.14 -25.34
CA GLU A 55 18.66 -13.40 -24.94
C GLU A 55 19.16 -12.33 -23.96
N VAL A 56 18.39 -12.16 -22.89
CA VAL A 56 18.55 -11.02 -22.00
C VAL A 56 19.88 -11.05 -21.25
N GLN A 57 20.33 -12.22 -20.80
CA GLN A 57 21.59 -12.36 -20.07
C GLN A 57 22.81 -12.10 -20.97
N ASP A 58 22.76 -12.57 -22.22
CA ASP A 58 23.85 -12.39 -23.18
C ASP A 58 23.94 -10.94 -23.71
N ALA A 59 22.85 -10.17 -23.60
CA ALA A 59 22.81 -8.76 -23.97
C ALA A 59 23.57 -7.84 -23.01
N LEU A 60 23.60 -8.18 -21.71
CA LEU A 60 24.11 -7.29 -20.66
C LEU A 60 25.58 -6.90 -20.84
N PRO A 61 26.52 -7.80 -21.22
CA PRO A 61 27.90 -7.41 -21.46
C PRO A 61 28.06 -6.33 -22.53
N SER A 62 27.33 -6.43 -23.65
CA SER A 62 27.36 -5.44 -24.73
C SER A 62 26.78 -4.09 -24.30
N LEU A 63 25.64 -4.11 -23.61
CA LEU A 63 25.02 -2.89 -23.06
C LEU A 63 25.93 -2.20 -22.03
N GLN A 64 26.60 -2.99 -21.18
CA GLN A 64 27.49 -2.46 -20.17
C GLN A 64 28.76 -1.89 -20.78
N ARG A 65 29.35 -2.57 -21.77
CA ARG A 65 30.49 -2.08 -22.54
C ARG A 65 30.19 -0.76 -23.25
N ALA A 66 29.00 -0.62 -23.85
CA ALA A 66 28.57 0.64 -24.46
C ALA A 66 28.57 1.82 -23.47
N VAL A 67 28.07 1.59 -22.25
CA VAL A 67 28.07 2.62 -21.18
C VAL A 67 29.48 2.91 -20.65
N GLU A 68 30.38 1.92 -20.63
CA GLU A 68 31.78 2.12 -20.24
C GLU A 68 32.56 2.96 -21.26
N LEU A 69 32.28 2.76 -22.56
CA LEU A 69 32.88 3.52 -23.65
C LEU A 69 32.40 4.97 -23.65
N GLU A 70 31.11 5.21 -23.43
CA GLU A 70 30.54 6.56 -23.40
C GLU A 70 29.65 6.82 -22.16
N PRO A 71 30.27 7.06 -20.98
CA PRO A 71 29.54 7.15 -19.71
C PRO A 71 28.56 8.31 -19.58
N SER A 72 28.73 9.37 -20.39
CA SER A 72 27.88 10.57 -20.38
C SER A 72 26.63 10.43 -21.25
N GLN A 73 26.58 9.44 -22.15
CA GLN A 73 25.45 9.23 -23.03
C GLN A 73 24.28 8.58 -22.28
N ILE A 74 23.27 9.39 -21.97
CA ILE A 74 22.06 8.96 -21.26
C ILE A 74 21.31 7.86 -22.02
N GLY A 75 21.28 7.91 -23.35
CA GLY A 75 20.62 6.89 -24.17
C GLY A 75 21.16 5.48 -23.94
N LEU A 76 22.48 5.34 -23.83
CA LEU A 76 23.14 4.06 -23.57
C LEU A 76 22.82 3.55 -22.17
N ARG A 77 22.87 4.42 -21.15
CA ARG A 77 22.46 4.07 -19.78
C ARG A 77 21.00 3.65 -19.70
N MET A 78 20.13 4.30 -20.47
CA MET A 78 18.71 3.94 -20.54
C MET A 78 18.53 2.54 -21.14
N ASN A 79 19.29 2.19 -22.18
CA ASN A 79 19.24 0.86 -22.78
C ASN A 79 19.78 -0.21 -21.82
N LEU A 80 20.89 0.06 -21.11
CA LEU A 80 21.39 -0.82 -20.06
C LEU A 80 20.37 -1.02 -18.93
N ALA A 81 19.74 0.05 -18.46
CA ALA A 81 18.70 -0.04 -17.44
C ALA A 81 17.51 -0.90 -17.91
N GLU A 82 17.07 -0.77 -19.15
CA GLU A 82 15.98 -1.59 -19.71
C GLU A 82 16.39 -3.06 -19.85
N GLY A 83 17.61 -3.35 -20.31
CA GLY A 83 18.15 -4.71 -20.34
C GLY A 83 18.21 -5.34 -18.95
N LEU A 84 18.65 -4.59 -17.94
CA LEU A 84 18.68 -5.04 -16.54
C LEU A 84 17.27 -5.28 -15.98
N ILE A 85 16.27 -4.48 -16.37
CA ILE A 85 14.86 -4.72 -15.98
C ILE A 85 14.37 -6.05 -16.56
N GLN A 86 14.63 -6.31 -17.85
CA GLN A 86 14.24 -7.57 -18.49
C GLN A 86 14.97 -8.77 -17.89
N ALA A 87 16.18 -8.55 -17.35
CA ALA A 87 16.98 -9.58 -16.68
C ALA A 87 16.51 -9.88 -15.25
N ASP A 88 15.47 -9.18 -14.76
CA ASP A 88 15.02 -9.14 -13.36
C ASP A 88 16.12 -8.66 -12.38
N GLU A 89 17.13 -7.94 -12.88
CA GLU A 89 18.21 -7.34 -12.08
C GLU A 89 17.83 -5.93 -11.59
N LYS A 90 16.73 -5.86 -10.83
CA LYS A 90 16.06 -4.61 -10.44
C LYS A 90 16.97 -3.63 -9.71
N GLU A 91 17.83 -4.09 -8.80
CA GLU A 91 18.75 -3.24 -8.05
C GLU A 91 19.77 -2.54 -8.94
N ARG A 92 20.37 -3.27 -9.89
CA ARG A 92 21.33 -2.71 -10.85
C ARG A 92 20.62 -1.75 -11.80
N ALA A 93 19.42 -2.08 -12.27
CA ALA A 93 18.60 -1.19 -13.08
C ALA A 93 18.28 0.13 -12.33
N LEU A 94 17.89 0.03 -11.06
CA LEU A 94 17.64 1.20 -10.21
C LEU A 94 18.87 2.08 -10.03
N GLN A 95 20.06 1.48 -9.93
CA GLN A 95 21.31 2.23 -9.85
C GLN A 95 21.54 3.04 -11.14
N GLN A 96 21.38 2.43 -12.31
CA GLN A 96 21.54 3.13 -13.58
C GLN A 96 20.50 4.23 -13.78
N LEU A 97 19.23 3.94 -13.48
CA LEU A 97 18.14 4.93 -13.58
C LEU A 97 18.34 6.12 -12.61
N ARG A 98 18.85 5.86 -11.41
CA ARG A 98 19.16 6.92 -10.43
C ARG A 98 20.22 7.88 -10.99
N ILE A 99 21.30 7.36 -11.55
CA ILE A 99 22.35 8.18 -12.19
C ILE A 99 21.75 9.06 -13.28
N ILE A 100 20.83 8.52 -14.10
CA ILE A 100 20.18 9.28 -15.17
C ILE A 100 19.29 10.39 -14.60
N VAL A 101 18.47 10.09 -13.58
CA VAL A 101 17.56 11.07 -12.96
C VAL A 101 18.33 12.18 -12.23
N GLU A 102 19.49 11.87 -11.63
CA GLU A 102 20.36 12.85 -11.00
C GLU A 102 21.06 13.76 -12.03
N ALA A 103 21.55 13.18 -13.14
CA ALA A 103 22.23 13.94 -14.19
C ALA A 103 21.26 14.76 -15.06
N ALA A 104 20.04 14.26 -15.29
CA ALA A 104 19.03 14.90 -16.11
C ALA A 104 17.62 14.76 -15.50
N PRO A 105 17.28 15.58 -14.48
CA PRO A 105 15.98 15.52 -13.81
C PRO A 105 14.78 15.74 -14.74
N GLY A 106 14.98 16.40 -15.88
CA GLY A 106 13.96 16.62 -16.91
C GLY A 106 13.71 15.42 -17.83
N ASN A 107 14.47 14.32 -17.72
CA ASN A 107 14.22 13.12 -18.51
C ASN A 107 12.99 12.37 -17.99
N ALA A 108 11.83 12.72 -18.53
CA ALA A 108 10.54 12.17 -18.10
C ALA A 108 10.45 10.65 -18.21
N ARG A 109 11.07 10.05 -19.25
CA ARG A 109 11.10 8.59 -19.43
C ARG A 109 11.91 7.90 -18.34
N ALA A 110 13.11 8.41 -18.05
CA ALA A 110 13.98 7.86 -17.00
C ALA A 110 13.34 8.00 -15.62
N LEU A 111 12.76 9.17 -15.33
CA LEU A 111 12.06 9.41 -14.07
C LEU A 111 10.87 8.46 -13.91
N LEU A 112 10.04 8.30 -14.95
CA LEU A 112 8.92 7.36 -14.94
C LEU A 112 9.38 5.92 -14.66
N ARG A 113 10.38 5.44 -15.38
CA ARG A 113 10.96 4.09 -15.19
C ARG A 113 11.52 3.93 -13.78
N PHE A 114 12.26 4.93 -13.28
CA PHE A 114 12.81 4.92 -11.93
C PHE A 114 11.70 4.79 -10.88
N ARG A 115 10.66 5.64 -10.94
CA ARG A 115 9.58 5.65 -9.95
C ARG A 115 8.78 4.35 -9.93
N ALA A 116 8.49 3.80 -11.10
CA ALA A 116 7.76 2.54 -11.25
C ALA A 116 8.57 1.36 -10.67
N LEU A 117 9.83 1.21 -11.10
CA LEU A 117 10.70 0.13 -10.63
C LEU A 117 11.01 0.26 -9.14
N ASN A 118 11.26 1.49 -8.66
CA ASN A 118 11.51 1.73 -7.25
C ASN A 118 10.28 1.39 -6.41
N GLY A 119 9.07 1.73 -6.91
CA GLY A 119 7.81 1.33 -6.30
C GLY A 119 7.68 -0.19 -6.18
N GLN A 120 7.99 -0.94 -7.24
CA GLN A 120 7.97 -2.42 -7.22
C GLN A 120 8.92 -2.98 -6.17
N VAL A 121 10.19 -2.56 -6.18
CA VAL A 121 11.20 -3.03 -5.22
C VAL A 121 10.81 -2.70 -3.78
N LEU A 122 10.24 -1.52 -3.53
CA LEU A 122 9.77 -1.12 -2.21
C LEU A 122 8.56 -1.95 -1.73
N ILE A 123 7.66 -2.35 -2.64
CA ILE A 123 6.57 -3.28 -2.32
C ILE A 123 7.11 -4.67 -1.99
N GLU A 124 8.05 -5.19 -2.78
CA GLU A 124 8.68 -6.51 -2.55
C GLU A 124 9.40 -6.55 -1.20
N ARG A 125 10.07 -5.45 -0.83
CA ARG A 125 10.73 -5.27 0.47
C ARG A 125 9.78 -4.90 1.61
N ARG A 126 8.50 -4.64 1.29
CA ARG A 126 7.49 -4.13 2.24
C ARG A 126 7.91 -2.85 2.98
N ASP A 127 8.69 -1.98 2.33
CA ASP A 127 9.11 -0.68 2.87
C ASP A 127 8.07 0.39 2.52
N TRP A 128 6.97 0.38 3.28
CA TRP A 128 5.82 1.25 3.06
C TRP A 128 6.10 2.75 3.25
N PRO A 129 6.91 3.19 4.24
CA PRO A 129 7.28 4.61 4.36
C PRO A 129 8.06 5.13 3.14
N ALA A 130 9.04 4.38 2.65
CA ALA A 130 9.76 4.78 1.45
C ALA A 130 8.85 4.73 0.20
N LEU A 131 7.90 3.79 0.15
CA LEU A 131 6.89 3.72 -0.92
C LEU A 131 6.01 4.98 -0.95
N SER A 132 5.58 5.48 0.22
CA SER A 132 4.86 6.75 0.33
C SER A 132 5.67 7.94 -0.18
N ALA A 133 6.96 8.02 0.20
CA ALA A 133 7.84 9.08 -0.28
C ALA A 133 8.06 9.01 -1.80
N ASN A 134 8.22 7.79 -2.34
CA ASN A 134 8.32 7.57 -3.78
C ASN A 134 7.06 8.02 -4.52
N ALA A 135 5.88 7.67 -4.00
CA ALA A 135 4.60 8.05 -4.59
C ALA A 135 4.36 9.56 -4.55
N ALA A 136 4.63 10.21 -3.41
CA ALA A 136 4.49 11.66 -3.26
C ALA A 136 5.37 12.43 -4.25
N ALA A 137 6.63 12.03 -4.37
CA ALA A 137 7.56 12.64 -5.33
C ALA A 137 7.17 12.36 -6.79
N TRP A 138 6.53 11.21 -7.08
CA TRP A 138 6.02 10.92 -8.41
C TRP A 138 4.79 11.79 -8.75
N ILE A 139 3.83 11.89 -7.83
CA ILE A 139 2.63 12.73 -7.98
C ILE A 139 3.01 14.20 -8.18
N GLN A 140 4.03 14.69 -7.46
CA GLN A 140 4.48 16.08 -7.59
C GLN A 140 4.96 16.43 -9.01
N VAL A 141 5.60 15.49 -9.70
CA VAL A 141 6.14 15.72 -11.06
C VAL A 141 5.15 15.32 -12.14
N GLN A 142 4.35 14.28 -11.91
CA GLN A 142 3.41 13.72 -12.88
C GLN A 142 2.04 13.45 -12.22
N PRO A 143 1.26 14.48 -11.89
CA PRO A 143 -0.02 14.33 -11.18
C PRO A 143 -1.09 13.62 -12.02
N GLU A 144 -0.93 13.57 -13.34
CA GLU A 144 -1.82 12.88 -14.27
C GLU A 144 -1.43 11.41 -14.52
N ASN A 145 -0.40 10.89 -13.83
CA ASN A 145 -0.03 9.48 -13.94
C ASN A 145 -0.86 8.63 -12.95
N PRO A 146 -1.71 7.70 -13.43
CA PRO A 146 -2.56 6.89 -12.55
C PRO A 146 -1.75 5.94 -11.65
N ASP A 147 -0.60 5.45 -12.10
CA ASP A 147 0.20 4.48 -11.33
C ASP A 147 0.84 5.14 -10.10
N ALA A 148 1.19 6.42 -10.19
CA ALA A 148 1.66 7.20 -9.04
C ALA A 148 0.62 7.20 -7.89
N TRP A 149 -0.65 7.41 -8.25
CA TRP A 149 -1.77 7.39 -7.31
C TRP A 149 -2.11 5.98 -6.81
N ARG A 150 -2.00 4.95 -7.64
CA ARG A 150 -2.16 3.55 -7.21
C ARG A 150 -1.08 3.13 -6.21
N VAL A 151 0.18 3.54 -6.44
CA VAL A 151 1.28 3.31 -5.50
C VAL A 151 1.05 4.07 -4.19
N ALA A 152 0.57 5.32 -4.25
CA ALA A 152 0.18 6.07 -3.05
C ALA A 152 -0.94 5.36 -2.27
N ALA A 153 -1.95 4.85 -2.97
CA ALA A 153 -3.04 4.10 -2.35
C ALA A 153 -2.53 2.83 -1.66
N ARG A 154 -1.64 2.07 -2.32
CA ARG A 154 -1.01 0.90 -1.71
C ARG A 154 -0.22 1.25 -0.45
N ALA A 155 0.63 2.28 -0.53
CA ALA A 155 1.45 2.71 0.60
C ALA A 155 0.60 3.16 1.81
N ALA A 156 -0.45 3.94 1.56
CA ALA A 156 -1.38 4.38 2.60
C ALA A 156 -2.16 3.21 3.20
N PHE A 157 -2.61 2.25 2.38
CA PHE A 157 -3.34 1.08 2.85
C PHE A 157 -2.51 0.24 3.83
N GLU A 158 -1.27 -0.08 3.47
CA GLU A 158 -0.37 -0.91 4.29
C GLU A 158 0.08 -0.23 5.58
N GLN A 159 -0.02 1.11 5.63
CA GLN A 159 0.21 1.92 6.83
C GLN A 159 -1.06 2.17 7.65
N GLY A 160 -2.20 1.59 7.25
CA GLY A 160 -3.48 1.72 7.94
C GLY A 160 -4.22 3.03 7.69
N HIS A 161 -3.78 3.86 6.74
CA HIS A 161 -4.45 5.12 6.37
C HIS A 161 -5.51 4.83 5.30
N HIS A 162 -6.57 4.10 5.68
CA HIS A 162 -7.55 3.55 4.72
C HIS A 162 -8.34 4.61 3.94
N VAL A 163 -8.66 5.76 4.56
CA VAL A 163 -9.37 6.87 3.89
C VAL A 163 -8.48 7.52 2.82
N ASP A 164 -7.20 7.74 3.14
CA ASP A 164 -6.23 8.28 2.19
C ASP A 164 -5.99 7.31 1.03
N ALA A 165 -5.95 6.00 1.32
CA ALA A 165 -5.84 4.96 0.31
C ALA A 165 -7.03 4.98 -0.66
N CYS A 166 -8.26 5.09 -0.15
CA CYS A 166 -9.46 5.23 -0.98
C CYS A 166 -9.39 6.49 -1.85
N SER A 167 -9.00 7.63 -1.26
CA SER A 167 -8.95 8.91 -1.96
C SER A 167 -7.91 8.90 -3.10
N ALA A 168 -6.72 8.37 -2.84
CA ALA A 168 -5.67 8.22 -3.85
C ALA A 168 -6.11 7.27 -4.97
N PHE A 169 -6.72 6.13 -4.65
CA PHE A 169 -7.17 5.17 -5.65
C PHE A 169 -8.33 5.74 -6.50
N ALA A 170 -9.27 6.44 -5.87
CA ALA A 170 -10.34 7.14 -6.58
C ALA A 170 -9.76 8.16 -7.58
N ARG A 171 -8.71 8.91 -7.20
CA ARG A 171 -8.00 9.81 -8.12
C ARG A 171 -7.40 9.05 -9.29
N ALA A 172 -6.73 7.91 -9.06
CA ALA A 172 -6.20 7.06 -10.14
C ALA A 172 -7.30 6.65 -11.14
N MET A 173 -8.47 6.26 -10.64
CA MET A 173 -9.62 5.88 -11.47
C MET A 173 -10.20 7.03 -12.29
N THR A 174 -10.00 8.30 -11.91
CA THR A 174 -10.43 9.44 -12.75
C THR A 174 -9.53 9.65 -13.97
N LEU A 175 -8.33 9.06 -13.99
CA LEU A 175 -7.31 9.25 -15.03
C LEU A 175 -7.34 8.16 -16.10
N VAL A 176 -8.11 7.09 -15.89
CA VAL A 176 -8.22 5.94 -16.79
C VAL A 176 -9.67 5.49 -16.91
N GLN A 177 -10.00 4.69 -17.92
CA GLN A 177 -11.27 3.98 -17.94
C GLN A 177 -11.22 2.82 -16.92
N PRO A 178 -12.00 2.85 -15.83
CA PRO A 178 -11.88 1.82 -14.80
C PRO A 178 -12.39 0.46 -15.29
N THR A 179 -11.64 -0.59 -14.96
CA THR A 179 -11.98 -1.98 -15.26
C THR A 179 -12.69 -2.64 -14.08
N VAL A 180 -13.13 -3.90 -14.26
CA VAL A 180 -13.61 -4.73 -13.14
C VAL A 180 -12.57 -4.86 -12.03
N VAL A 181 -11.29 -4.92 -12.40
CA VAL A 181 -10.16 -5.00 -11.46
C VAL A 181 -10.07 -3.73 -10.62
N ASP A 182 -10.16 -2.55 -11.25
CA ASP A 182 -10.08 -1.26 -10.55
C ASP A 182 -11.25 -1.07 -9.60
N HIS A 183 -12.48 -1.31 -10.05
CA HIS A 183 -13.67 -1.19 -9.21
C HIS A 183 -13.65 -2.16 -8.03
N THR A 184 -13.18 -3.39 -8.24
CA THR A 184 -13.04 -4.40 -7.17
C THR A 184 -11.95 -4.01 -6.16
N ALA A 185 -10.81 -3.52 -6.64
CA ALA A 185 -9.73 -3.05 -5.79
C ALA A 185 -10.19 -1.87 -4.92
N TYR A 186 -10.87 -0.89 -5.53
CA TYR A 186 -11.45 0.25 -4.82
C TYR A 186 -12.47 -0.18 -3.76
N ALA A 187 -13.38 -1.10 -4.10
CA ALA A 187 -14.32 -1.66 -3.13
C ALA A 187 -13.60 -2.31 -1.94
N GLY A 188 -12.51 -3.03 -2.19
CA GLY A 188 -11.66 -3.60 -1.15
C GLY A 188 -11.12 -2.52 -0.20
N LEU A 189 -10.59 -1.42 -0.73
CA LEU A 189 -10.11 -0.30 0.08
C LEU A 189 -11.25 0.31 0.92
N CYS A 190 -12.42 0.55 0.32
CA CYS A 190 -13.58 1.09 1.01
C CYS A 190 -14.07 0.19 2.15
N LEU A 191 -14.02 -1.14 1.98
CA LEU A 191 -14.36 -2.10 3.04
C LEU A 191 -13.44 -1.96 4.25
N HIS A 192 -12.13 -1.79 4.03
CA HIS A 192 -11.17 -1.54 5.12
C HIS A 192 -11.34 -0.15 5.75
N ALA A 193 -11.80 0.84 4.97
CA ALA A 193 -12.19 2.15 5.48
C ALA A 193 -13.57 2.18 6.16
N LEU A 194 -14.29 1.05 6.19
CA LEU A 194 -15.67 0.92 6.69
C LEU A 194 -16.69 1.81 5.93
N ASP A 195 -16.37 2.23 4.71
CA ASP A 195 -17.29 2.92 3.81
C ASP A 195 -18.08 1.88 2.99
N PHE A 196 -19.08 1.29 3.63
CA PHE A 196 -19.91 0.24 3.02
C PHE A 196 -20.74 0.75 1.82
N THR A 197 -21.07 2.04 1.80
CA THR A 197 -21.85 2.65 0.72
C THR A 197 -21.00 2.77 -0.55
N ALA A 198 -19.79 3.32 -0.43
CA ALA A 198 -18.86 3.39 -1.56
C ALA A 198 -18.44 1.99 -2.02
N ALA A 199 -18.20 1.07 -1.09
CA ALA A 199 -17.90 -0.32 -1.41
C ALA A 199 -19.02 -0.98 -2.22
N ALA A 200 -20.29 -0.84 -1.80
CA ALA A 200 -21.43 -1.39 -2.52
C ALA A 200 -21.52 -0.83 -3.95
N ALA A 201 -21.46 0.50 -4.10
CA ALA A 201 -21.53 1.15 -5.41
C ALA A 201 -20.37 0.75 -6.34
N ALA A 202 -19.18 0.53 -5.79
CA ALA A 202 -18.02 0.05 -6.54
C ALA A 202 -18.19 -1.42 -6.99
N LEU A 203 -18.71 -2.28 -6.11
CA LEU A 203 -19.01 -3.67 -6.45
C LEU A 203 -20.14 -3.79 -7.48
N ASP A 204 -21.17 -2.95 -7.41
CA ASP A 204 -22.23 -2.93 -8.42
C ASP A 204 -21.68 -2.57 -9.82
N ARG A 205 -20.76 -1.61 -9.89
CA ARG A 205 -20.06 -1.26 -11.15
C ARG A 205 -19.17 -2.38 -11.65
N ALA A 206 -18.42 -3.03 -10.76
CA ALA A 206 -17.59 -4.19 -11.13
C ALA A 206 -18.45 -5.36 -11.63
N GLU A 207 -19.55 -5.68 -10.95
CA GLU A 207 -20.46 -6.76 -11.33
C GLU A 207 -21.15 -6.51 -12.67
N ALA A 208 -21.44 -5.25 -13.00
CA ALA A 208 -21.96 -4.87 -14.31
C ALA A 208 -20.94 -5.09 -15.45
N LEU A 209 -19.64 -5.10 -15.16
CA LEU A 209 -18.56 -5.37 -16.12
C LEU A 209 -18.27 -6.87 -16.26
N ASP A 210 -18.15 -7.56 -15.12
CA ASP A 210 -17.97 -9.01 -15.07
C ASP A 210 -18.49 -9.55 -13.72
N ALA A 211 -19.64 -10.23 -13.78
CA ALA A 211 -20.32 -10.76 -12.60
C ALA A 211 -19.69 -12.05 -12.05
N ASP A 212 -18.78 -12.68 -12.78
CA ASP A 212 -18.11 -13.93 -12.38
C ASP A 212 -16.65 -13.72 -11.96
N TYR A 213 -16.17 -12.47 -11.93
CA TYR A 213 -14.83 -12.14 -11.48
C TYR A 213 -14.62 -12.54 -10.00
N ALA A 214 -13.76 -13.53 -9.74
CA ALA A 214 -13.65 -14.12 -8.41
C ALA A 214 -13.29 -13.12 -7.28
N PRO A 215 -12.34 -12.17 -7.46
CA PRO A 215 -12.06 -11.17 -6.43
C PRO A 215 -13.25 -10.26 -6.12
N LEU A 216 -14.12 -9.95 -7.10
CA LEU A 216 -15.38 -9.22 -6.86
C LEU A 216 -16.27 -10.04 -5.92
N LEU A 217 -16.48 -11.32 -6.24
CA LEU A 217 -17.34 -12.21 -5.46
C LEU A 217 -16.87 -12.30 -4.00
N ALA A 218 -15.54 -12.40 -3.78
CA ALA A 218 -14.96 -12.38 -2.44
C ALA A 218 -15.23 -11.06 -1.70
N LYS A 219 -15.07 -9.90 -2.35
CA LYS A 219 -15.37 -8.60 -1.73
C LYS A 219 -16.86 -8.40 -1.47
N ARG A 220 -17.74 -8.88 -2.35
CA ARG A 220 -19.19 -8.88 -2.14
C ARG A 220 -19.58 -9.77 -0.96
N ALA A 221 -19.00 -10.96 -0.84
CA ALA A 221 -19.21 -11.81 0.33
C ALA A 221 -18.82 -11.09 1.62
N LEU A 222 -17.65 -10.45 1.65
CA LEU A 222 -17.18 -9.68 2.80
C LEU A 222 -18.12 -8.50 3.15
N LEU A 223 -18.57 -7.73 2.16
CA LEU A 223 -19.56 -6.66 2.38
C LEU A 223 -20.85 -7.20 3.00
N LEU A 224 -21.41 -8.26 2.43
CA LEU A 224 -22.66 -8.87 2.91
C LEU A 224 -22.52 -9.40 4.33
N MET A 225 -21.35 -9.92 4.70
CA MET A 225 -21.05 -10.34 6.07
C MET A 225 -21.11 -9.14 7.04
N TYR A 226 -20.49 -8.00 6.68
CA TYR A 226 -20.57 -6.78 7.50
C TYR A 226 -21.99 -6.23 7.62
N LEU A 227 -22.81 -6.39 6.58
CA LEU A 227 -24.22 -5.99 6.58
C LEU A 227 -25.15 -7.02 7.27
N GLY A 228 -24.62 -8.12 7.80
CA GLY A 228 -25.41 -9.16 8.47
C GLY A 228 -26.22 -10.06 7.52
N ARG A 229 -26.00 -9.99 6.21
CA ARG A 229 -26.67 -10.80 5.18
C ARG A 229 -25.91 -12.11 4.96
N PHE A 230 -25.91 -12.95 5.99
CA PHE A 230 -25.01 -14.13 6.09
C PHE A 230 -25.25 -15.20 5.03
N GLU A 231 -26.51 -15.53 4.72
CA GLU A 231 -26.85 -16.56 3.70
C GLU A 231 -26.38 -16.15 2.29
N GLU A 232 -26.52 -14.86 1.97
CA GLU A 232 -26.05 -14.32 0.69
C GLU A 232 -24.53 -14.24 0.66
N SER A 233 -23.92 -13.80 1.77
CA SER A 233 -22.46 -13.76 1.93
C SER A 233 -21.82 -15.14 1.66
N GLU A 234 -22.38 -16.20 2.26
CA GLU A 234 -21.92 -17.57 2.03
C GLU A 234 -22.03 -17.97 0.55
N ARG A 235 -23.15 -17.67 -0.10
CA ARG A 235 -23.38 -18.00 -1.51
C ARG A 235 -22.33 -17.34 -2.42
N TYR A 236 -22.04 -16.06 -2.19
CA TYR A 236 -20.99 -15.34 -2.93
C TYR A 236 -19.60 -15.93 -2.65
N ALA A 237 -19.29 -16.27 -1.40
CA ALA A 237 -17.99 -16.87 -1.06
C ALA A 237 -17.82 -18.27 -1.68
N ARG A 238 -18.87 -19.10 -1.71
CA ARG A 238 -18.82 -20.42 -2.38
C ARG A 238 -18.69 -20.28 -3.89
N ARG A 239 -19.47 -19.39 -4.52
CA ARG A 239 -19.35 -19.09 -5.95
C ARG A 239 -17.95 -18.53 -6.30
N CYS A 240 -17.33 -17.76 -5.41
CA CYS A 240 -15.94 -17.33 -5.57
C CYS A 240 -14.98 -18.52 -5.68
N LEU A 241 -15.09 -19.48 -4.75
CA LEU A 241 -14.24 -20.67 -4.72
C LEU A 241 -14.48 -21.64 -5.89
N GLU A 242 -15.68 -21.64 -6.48
CA GLU A 242 -15.95 -22.36 -7.73
C GLU A 242 -15.18 -21.80 -8.92
N ARG A 243 -14.89 -20.49 -8.92
CA ARG A 243 -14.15 -19.80 -10.00
C ARG A 243 -12.65 -19.72 -9.73
N ASP A 244 -12.27 -19.55 -8.47
CA ASP A 244 -10.90 -19.47 -8.01
C ASP A 244 -10.75 -20.25 -6.70
N PRO A 245 -10.41 -21.55 -6.76
CA PRO A 245 -10.21 -22.39 -5.58
C PRO A 245 -9.08 -21.93 -4.66
N GLN A 246 -8.20 -21.03 -5.13
CA GLN A 246 -7.07 -20.49 -4.37
C GLN A 246 -7.42 -19.18 -3.66
N ASN A 247 -8.68 -18.73 -3.72
CA ASN A 247 -9.11 -17.46 -3.13
C ASN A 247 -9.16 -17.48 -1.59
N VAL A 248 -8.03 -17.20 -0.94
CA VAL A 248 -7.91 -17.13 0.52
C VAL A 248 -8.92 -16.18 1.19
N PRO A 249 -9.21 -14.97 0.65
CA PRO A 249 -10.23 -14.10 1.22
C PRO A 249 -11.61 -14.77 1.36
N ALA A 250 -12.03 -15.58 0.38
CA ALA A 250 -13.30 -16.31 0.45
C ALA A 250 -13.33 -17.35 1.58
N TYR A 251 -12.24 -18.13 1.76
CA TYR A 251 -12.10 -19.05 2.90
C TYR A 251 -12.15 -18.31 4.25
N THR A 252 -11.50 -17.14 4.33
CA THR A 252 -11.50 -16.31 5.53
C THR A 252 -12.92 -15.87 5.90
N THR A 253 -13.70 -15.41 4.92
CA THR A 253 -15.12 -15.06 5.11
C THR A 253 -15.94 -16.27 5.54
N LEU A 254 -15.80 -17.42 4.86
CA LEU A 254 -16.52 -18.65 5.20
C LEU A 254 -16.20 -19.15 6.62
N SER A 255 -14.93 -19.13 7.01
CA SER A 255 -14.50 -19.53 8.34
C SER A 255 -15.17 -18.67 9.43
N GLN A 256 -15.24 -17.35 9.21
CA GLN A 256 -15.92 -16.44 10.14
C GLN A 256 -17.43 -16.69 10.21
N LEU A 257 -18.11 -16.81 9.05
CA LEU A 257 -19.55 -17.07 8.98
C LEU A 257 -19.94 -18.38 9.66
N LYS A 258 -19.16 -19.43 9.43
CA LYS A 258 -19.43 -20.80 9.89
C LYS A 258 -18.77 -21.14 11.21
N ARG A 259 -18.03 -20.19 11.81
CA ARG A 259 -17.25 -20.41 13.04
C ARG A 259 -16.33 -21.63 12.91
N GLY A 260 -15.57 -21.68 11.83
CA GLY A 260 -14.65 -22.77 11.50
C GLY A 260 -15.29 -24.06 10.99
N LYS A 261 -16.63 -24.19 10.98
CA LYS A 261 -17.33 -25.40 10.49
C LYS A 261 -17.30 -25.51 8.96
N LEU A 262 -16.14 -25.86 8.41
CA LEU A 262 -15.88 -26.05 6.98
C LEU A 262 -15.57 -27.51 6.64
N ALA A 263 -15.72 -27.85 5.35
CA ALA A 263 -15.59 -29.22 4.87
C ALA A 263 -14.12 -29.69 4.86
N ASP A 264 -13.88 -31.00 4.76
CA ASP A 264 -12.52 -31.56 4.65
C ASP A 264 -11.78 -31.06 3.40
N ALA A 265 -12.51 -30.83 2.31
CA ALA A 265 -11.96 -30.23 1.10
C ALA A 265 -11.46 -28.80 1.35
N ASP A 266 -12.20 -28.00 2.13
CA ASP A 266 -11.81 -26.63 2.49
C ASP A 266 -10.52 -26.67 3.35
N LEU A 267 -10.46 -27.58 4.33
CA LEU A 267 -9.27 -27.79 5.18
C LEU A 267 -8.03 -28.16 4.35
N ALA A 268 -8.17 -29.10 3.41
CA ALA A 268 -7.08 -29.51 2.54
C ALA A 268 -6.58 -28.33 1.69
N ALA A 269 -7.49 -27.55 1.10
CA ALA A 269 -7.16 -26.41 0.27
C ALA A 269 -6.38 -25.33 1.06
N VAL A 270 -6.87 -24.90 2.23
CA VAL A 270 -6.16 -23.88 3.03
C VAL A 270 -4.82 -24.38 3.57
N THR A 271 -4.70 -25.68 3.84
CA THR A 271 -3.44 -26.31 4.27
C THR A 271 -2.40 -26.25 3.14
N GLN A 272 -2.80 -26.50 1.90
CA GLN A 272 -1.91 -26.36 0.75
C GLN A 272 -1.52 -24.89 0.53
N LEU A 273 -2.48 -23.97 0.54
CA LEU A 273 -2.25 -22.54 0.28
C LEU A 273 -1.27 -21.89 1.26
N MET A 274 -1.24 -22.30 2.54
CA MET A 274 -0.28 -21.75 3.51
C MET A 274 1.17 -22.19 3.25
N LEU A 275 1.38 -23.31 2.57
CA LEU A 275 2.71 -23.89 2.30
C LEU A 275 3.33 -23.40 0.99
N GLU A 276 2.50 -22.96 0.04
CA GLU A 276 2.92 -22.50 -1.28
C GLU A 276 3.65 -21.16 -1.23
N THR A 277 4.93 -21.11 -1.62
CA THR A 277 5.77 -19.89 -1.54
C THR A 277 5.38 -18.82 -2.56
N GLN A 278 4.72 -19.21 -3.65
CA GLN A 278 4.15 -18.31 -4.65
C GLN A 278 2.92 -17.55 -4.13
N VAL A 279 2.23 -18.06 -3.11
CA VAL A 279 1.10 -17.38 -2.50
C VAL A 279 1.63 -16.22 -1.66
N PRO A 280 1.07 -14.99 -1.79
CA PRO A 280 1.49 -13.86 -0.98
C PRO A 280 1.49 -14.18 0.51
N LEU A 281 2.51 -13.71 1.24
CA LEU A 281 2.70 -14.02 2.66
C LEU A 281 1.46 -13.71 3.52
N ASP A 282 0.76 -12.60 3.26
CA ASP A 282 -0.46 -12.22 3.98
C ASP A 282 -1.62 -13.23 3.79
N TYR A 283 -1.71 -13.84 2.60
CA TYR A 283 -2.68 -14.90 2.31
C TYR A 283 -2.26 -16.23 2.93
N ARG A 284 -0.96 -16.55 2.97
CA ARG A 284 -0.47 -17.73 3.69
C ARG A 284 -0.78 -17.65 5.19
N ILE A 285 -0.58 -16.49 5.80
CA ILE A 285 -0.96 -16.21 7.20
C ILE A 285 -2.46 -16.41 7.39
N SER A 286 -3.29 -15.81 6.53
CA SER A 286 -4.75 -15.90 6.64
C SER A 286 -5.24 -17.34 6.49
N ALA A 287 -4.69 -18.09 5.53
CA ALA A 287 -5.00 -19.51 5.33
C ALA A 287 -4.60 -20.37 6.55
N ALA A 288 -3.45 -20.10 7.16
CA ALA A 288 -3.02 -20.79 8.37
C ALA A 288 -3.96 -20.54 9.56
N PHE A 289 -4.46 -19.31 9.73
CA PHE A 289 -5.48 -19.00 10.74
C PHE A 289 -6.83 -19.68 10.45
N VAL A 290 -7.25 -19.74 9.18
CA VAL A 290 -8.47 -20.48 8.79
C VAL A 290 -8.32 -21.97 9.13
N ARG A 291 -7.17 -22.58 8.81
CA ARG A 291 -6.88 -23.96 9.19
C ARG A 291 -7.01 -24.19 10.70
N ALA A 292 -6.41 -23.32 11.50
CA ALA A 292 -6.49 -23.42 12.96
C ALA A 292 -7.94 -23.35 13.47
N GLN A 293 -8.74 -22.43 12.93
CA GLN A 293 -10.16 -22.30 13.28
C GLN A 293 -10.99 -23.52 12.89
N ILE A 294 -10.67 -24.17 11.76
CA ILE A 294 -11.34 -25.42 11.35
C ILE A 294 -11.05 -26.54 12.33
N LEU A 295 -9.79 -26.70 12.74
CA LEU A 295 -9.37 -27.73 13.70
C LEU A 295 -10.00 -27.49 15.08
N GLU A 296 -10.03 -26.23 15.53
CA GLU A 296 -10.70 -25.83 16.76
C GLU A 296 -12.20 -26.16 16.72
N ALA A 297 -12.88 -25.88 15.60
CA ALA A 297 -14.30 -26.20 15.43
C ALA A 297 -14.60 -27.70 15.41
N ARG A 298 -13.58 -28.54 15.21
CA ARG A 298 -13.64 -30.02 15.29
C ARG A 298 -13.29 -30.58 16.66
N ASP A 299 -12.99 -29.71 17.63
CA ASP A 299 -12.55 -30.08 18.99
C ASP A 299 -11.19 -30.81 19.01
N ASP A 300 -10.38 -30.69 17.94
CA ASP A 300 -9.00 -31.18 17.89
C ASP A 300 -8.05 -30.09 18.41
N ILE A 301 -8.07 -29.89 19.73
CA ILE A 301 -7.42 -28.76 20.39
C ILE A 301 -5.90 -28.77 20.23
N ASP A 302 -5.26 -29.94 20.30
CA ASP A 302 -3.80 -30.06 20.15
C ASP A 302 -3.37 -29.68 18.72
N ALA A 303 -4.08 -30.17 17.70
CA ALA A 303 -3.80 -29.79 16.31
C ALA A 303 -4.12 -28.32 16.04
N ALA A 304 -5.18 -27.78 16.65
CA ALA A 304 -5.54 -26.38 16.53
C ALA A 304 -4.44 -25.47 17.11
N PHE A 305 -3.91 -25.81 18.28
CA PHE A 305 -2.83 -25.03 18.91
C PHE A 305 -1.56 -25.04 18.04
N ALA A 306 -1.15 -26.21 17.54
CA ALA A 306 -0.03 -26.32 16.61
C ALA A 306 -0.25 -25.53 15.31
N ALA A 307 -1.49 -25.49 14.80
CA ALA A 307 -1.83 -24.69 13.63
C ALA A 307 -1.79 -23.18 13.93
N TYR A 308 -2.24 -22.74 15.11
CA TYR A 308 -2.07 -21.35 15.54
C TYR A 308 -0.60 -20.97 15.69
N GLU A 309 0.25 -21.82 16.25
CA GLU A 309 1.70 -21.56 16.33
C GLU A 309 2.32 -21.34 14.95
N GLN A 310 1.94 -22.16 13.97
CA GLN A 310 2.39 -22.00 12.58
C GLN A 310 1.89 -20.68 11.96
N ALA A 311 0.63 -20.32 12.19
CA ALA A 311 0.07 -19.04 11.71
C ALA A 311 0.82 -17.83 12.31
N HIS A 312 1.13 -17.89 13.61
CA HIS A 312 1.90 -16.84 14.28
C HIS A 312 3.37 -16.80 13.81
N ALA A 313 3.99 -17.93 13.52
CA ALA A 313 5.34 -17.96 12.96
C ALA A 313 5.43 -17.21 11.62
N LEU A 314 4.44 -17.41 10.74
CA LEU A 314 4.34 -16.64 9.48
C LEU A 314 4.08 -15.14 9.74
N ALA A 315 3.27 -14.80 10.75
CA ALA A 315 3.05 -13.41 11.12
C ALA A 315 4.34 -12.74 11.65
N ILE A 316 5.15 -13.45 12.43
CA ILE A 316 6.46 -12.99 12.92
C ILE A 316 7.43 -12.81 11.75
N GLU A 317 7.41 -13.70 10.75
CA GLU A 317 8.21 -13.54 9.52
C GLU A 317 7.87 -12.23 8.81
N ARG A 318 6.57 -11.97 8.57
CA ARG A 318 6.09 -10.72 7.98
C ARG A 318 6.53 -9.50 8.80
N ASP A 319 6.34 -9.54 10.12
CA ASP A 319 6.71 -8.43 11.01
C ASP A 319 8.24 -8.20 11.01
N GLY A 320 9.03 -9.26 10.80
CA GLY A 320 10.46 -9.18 10.57
C GLY A 320 10.83 -8.45 9.28
N GLN A 321 10.16 -8.77 8.16
CA GLN A 321 10.37 -8.11 6.87
C GLN A 321 9.99 -6.63 6.92
N GLU A 322 8.88 -6.30 7.58
CA GLU A 322 8.37 -4.92 7.71
C GLU A 322 9.06 -4.11 8.82
N GLN A 323 10.07 -4.68 9.47
CA GLN A 323 10.73 -4.09 10.64
C GLN A 323 9.74 -3.65 11.74
N ARG A 324 8.59 -4.34 11.83
CA ARG A 324 7.57 -4.17 12.88
C ARG A 324 8.01 -4.88 14.16
N ARG A 325 9.25 -4.65 14.58
CA ARG A 325 9.76 -5.12 15.85
C ARG A 325 9.53 -4.08 16.93
N TYR A 326 9.26 -4.56 18.14
CA TYR A 326 9.28 -3.70 19.30
C TYR A 326 10.69 -3.14 19.46
N ASP A 327 10.81 -1.83 19.25
CA ASP A 327 12.04 -1.08 19.47
C ASP A 327 11.87 -0.28 20.77
N ARG A 328 12.52 -0.77 21.82
CA ARG A 328 12.49 -0.14 23.14
C ARG A 328 13.02 1.29 23.08
N GLU A 329 14.12 1.52 22.36
CA GLU A 329 14.71 2.86 22.27
C GLU A 329 13.79 3.83 21.54
N ARG A 330 13.17 3.41 20.44
CA ARG A 330 12.18 4.24 19.72
C ARG A 330 10.99 4.58 20.60
N VAL A 331 10.47 3.62 21.36
CA VAL A 331 9.36 3.86 22.31
C VAL A 331 9.80 4.82 23.41
N THR A 332 11.01 4.65 23.96
CA THR A 332 11.56 5.56 24.97
C THR A 332 11.77 6.97 24.43
N ARG A 333 12.34 7.12 23.22
CA ARG A 333 12.50 8.43 22.55
C ARG A 333 11.15 9.10 22.29
N ARG A 334 10.15 8.34 21.83
CA ARG A 334 8.78 8.85 21.64
C ARG A 334 8.20 9.36 22.95
N ALA A 335 8.28 8.57 24.03
CA ALA A 335 7.76 8.96 25.34
C ALA A 335 8.44 10.24 25.86
N ALA A 336 9.78 10.33 25.76
CA ALA A 336 10.53 11.52 26.14
C ALA A 336 10.08 12.76 25.35
N ARG A 337 9.89 12.63 24.04
CA ARG A 337 9.41 13.74 23.19
C ARG A 337 7.99 14.18 23.55
N ILE A 338 7.08 13.25 23.86
CA ILE A 338 5.73 13.57 24.35
C ILE A 338 5.82 14.38 25.66
N THR A 339 6.67 13.96 26.59
CA THR A 339 6.87 14.67 27.87
C THR A 339 7.41 16.08 27.65
N GLU A 340 8.41 16.25 26.79
CA GLU A 340 8.98 17.55 26.45
C GLU A 340 7.93 18.52 25.89
N LEU A 341 7.18 18.08 24.86
CA LEU A 341 6.12 18.88 24.24
C LEU A 341 4.98 19.22 25.21
N SER A 342 4.73 18.36 26.20
CA SER A 342 3.68 18.57 27.21
C SER A 342 3.98 19.73 28.15
N VAL A 343 5.26 20.07 28.38
CA VAL A 343 5.65 21.21 29.21
C VAL A 343 5.40 22.54 28.50
N ALA A 344 5.48 22.55 27.16
CA ALA A 344 5.39 23.75 26.35
C ALA A 344 3.98 24.03 25.81
N VAL A 345 2.96 23.32 26.30
CA VAL A 345 1.58 23.50 25.85
C VAL A 345 1.12 24.95 26.13
N PRO A 346 0.62 25.68 25.11
CA PRO A 346 0.13 27.04 25.30
C PRO A 346 -0.98 27.10 26.34
N GLN A 347 -0.86 28.03 27.29
CA GLN A 347 -1.98 28.32 28.18
C GLN A 347 -3.08 29.03 27.40
N GLN A 348 -4.28 28.47 27.43
CA GLN A 348 -5.46 29.07 26.81
C GLN A 348 -5.90 30.32 27.61
N PRO A 349 -6.44 31.36 26.94
CA PRO A 349 -6.99 32.52 27.62
C PRO A 349 -8.14 32.12 28.56
N THR A 350 -8.25 32.79 29.71
CA THR A 350 -9.28 32.53 30.73
C THR A 350 -10.72 32.72 30.24
N ALA A 351 -10.92 33.36 29.09
CA ALA A 351 -12.22 33.65 28.48
C ALA A 351 -12.39 32.95 27.12
N ALA A 352 -12.03 31.67 27.03
CA ALA A 352 -12.20 30.90 25.81
C ALA A 352 -13.69 30.55 25.55
N PRO A 353 -14.14 30.56 24.28
CA PRO A 353 -15.52 30.21 23.93
C PRO A 353 -15.83 28.75 24.31
N ARG A 354 -17.04 28.51 24.82
CA ARG A 354 -17.49 27.17 25.22
C ARG A 354 -17.68 26.29 23.99
N ILE A 355 -16.84 25.28 23.85
CA ILE A 355 -16.93 24.28 22.77
C ILE A 355 -18.08 23.32 23.06
N GLN A 356 -18.94 23.10 22.05
CA GLN A 356 -19.98 22.09 22.06
C GLN A 356 -19.98 21.27 20.76
N PRO A 357 -20.26 19.95 20.82
CA PRO A 357 -20.43 19.15 22.05
C PRO A 357 -19.12 19.00 22.83
N ARG A 358 -19.19 18.76 24.14
CA ARG A 358 -18.01 18.59 25.01
C ARG A 358 -17.40 17.20 24.81
N PRO A 359 -16.10 17.08 24.47
CA PRO A 359 -15.45 15.77 24.38
C PRO A 359 -15.36 15.05 25.73
N ILE A 360 -15.63 13.75 25.73
CA ILE A 360 -15.36 12.81 26.81
C ILE A 360 -14.36 11.77 26.26
N PHE A 361 -13.10 11.90 26.63
CA PHE A 361 -12.07 10.94 26.24
C PHE A 361 -12.11 9.71 27.14
N ILE A 362 -12.25 8.53 26.53
CA ILE A 362 -12.21 7.23 27.21
C ILE A 362 -10.88 6.58 26.84
N VAL A 363 -9.91 6.66 27.74
CA VAL A 363 -8.52 6.26 27.48
C VAL A 363 -8.10 5.05 28.30
N GLY A 364 -7.07 4.35 27.84
CA GLY A 364 -6.50 3.20 28.52
C GLY A 364 -5.57 2.41 27.60
N MET A 365 -5.14 1.24 28.07
CA MET A 365 -4.41 0.30 27.21
C MET A 365 -5.37 -0.39 26.23
N PRO A 366 -4.93 -0.81 25.04
CA PRO A 366 -5.73 -1.67 24.17
C PRO A 366 -6.29 -2.86 24.96
N ARG A 367 -7.56 -3.20 24.72
CA ARG A 367 -8.31 -4.26 25.44
C ARG A 367 -8.66 -3.95 26.90
N SER A 368 -8.59 -2.69 27.35
CA SER A 368 -9.02 -2.27 28.69
C SER A 368 -10.53 -2.07 28.88
N GLY A 369 -11.35 -2.33 27.86
CA GLY A 369 -12.81 -2.18 27.94
C GLY A 369 -13.36 -0.79 27.57
N THR A 370 -12.64 0.02 26.78
CA THR A 370 -13.11 1.35 26.35
C THR A 370 -14.47 1.33 25.64
N THR A 371 -14.77 0.26 24.90
CA THR A 371 -16.08 0.06 24.22
C THR A 371 -17.22 -0.16 25.23
N LEU A 372 -16.97 -0.89 26.31
CA LEU A 372 -17.95 -1.09 27.37
C LEU A 372 -18.25 0.24 28.07
N VAL A 373 -17.22 1.01 28.40
CA VAL A 373 -17.36 2.33 29.02
C VAL A 373 -18.11 3.31 28.10
N GLU A 374 -17.81 3.32 26.80
CA GLU A 374 -18.54 4.14 25.84
C GLU A 374 -20.02 3.76 25.81
N SER A 375 -20.33 2.46 25.79
CA SER A 375 -21.72 1.97 25.78
C SER A 375 -22.49 2.44 27.01
N VAL A 376 -21.87 2.41 28.19
CA VAL A 376 -22.46 2.92 29.44
C VAL A 376 -22.73 4.43 29.37
N LEU A 377 -21.78 5.22 28.86
CA LEU A 377 -21.93 6.67 28.75
C LEU A 377 -22.95 7.07 27.68
N ALA A 378 -22.91 6.41 26.52
CA ALA A 378 -23.80 6.66 25.39
C ALA A 378 -25.27 6.27 25.64
N ALA A 379 -25.54 5.50 26.71
CA ALA A 379 -26.91 5.26 27.18
C ALA A 379 -27.59 6.54 27.70
N HIS A 380 -26.82 7.57 28.07
CA HIS A 380 -27.35 8.84 28.53
C HIS A 380 -27.75 9.74 27.34
N SER A 381 -28.96 10.32 27.37
CA SER A 381 -29.54 11.11 26.25
C SER A 381 -28.68 12.30 25.81
N ARG A 382 -27.92 12.87 26.74
CA ARG A 382 -26.98 13.98 26.50
C ARG A 382 -25.65 13.60 25.83
N VAL A 383 -25.37 12.31 25.63
CA VAL A 383 -24.07 11.80 25.19
C VAL A 383 -24.19 11.16 23.79
N LEU A 384 -23.33 11.61 22.89
CA LEU A 384 -23.10 10.97 21.60
C LEU A 384 -21.99 9.93 21.71
N ALA A 385 -22.23 8.73 21.19
CA ALA A 385 -21.18 7.74 20.92
C ALA A 385 -20.34 8.24 19.73
N GLY A 386 -19.07 8.58 19.95
CA GLY A 386 -18.19 9.10 18.90
C GLY A 386 -17.19 8.08 18.36
N GLY A 387 -17.12 6.88 18.96
CA GLY A 387 -16.24 5.82 18.53
C GLY A 387 -14.76 6.17 18.72
N GLU A 388 -13.89 5.53 17.94
CA GLU A 388 -12.46 5.81 17.95
C GLU A 388 -12.18 6.90 16.93
N ARG A 389 -11.83 8.10 17.40
CA ARG A 389 -11.61 9.21 16.49
C ARG A 389 -10.15 9.29 16.04
N PRO A 390 -9.89 9.54 14.74
CA PRO A 390 -8.53 9.60 14.22
C PRO A 390 -7.82 10.94 14.51
N THR A 391 -8.58 12.00 14.86
CA THR A 391 -8.06 13.36 14.89
C THR A 391 -7.02 13.59 15.99
N MET A 392 -7.24 13.08 17.22
CA MET A 392 -6.24 13.21 18.29
C MET A 392 -4.92 12.48 17.96
N PRO A 393 -4.95 11.23 17.45
CA PRO A 393 -3.75 10.59 16.92
C PRO A 393 -3.05 11.38 15.80
N GLN A 394 -3.80 12.02 14.90
CA GLN A 394 -3.24 12.87 13.84
C GLN A 394 -2.56 14.12 14.41
N ILE A 395 -3.20 14.81 15.36
CA ILE A 395 -2.62 15.97 16.06
C ILE A 395 -1.31 15.58 16.75
N LEU A 396 -1.32 14.47 17.49
CA LEU A 396 -0.12 13.97 18.15
C LEU A 396 1.01 13.67 17.16
N ARG A 397 0.68 13.08 15.99
CA ARG A 397 1.66 12.83 14.93
C ARG A 397 2.27 14.13 14.39
N ALA A 398 1.44 15.14 14.14
CA ALA A 398 1.90 16.46 13.69
C ALA A 398 2.84 17.10 14.73
N LEU A 399 2.46 17.07 16.02
CA LEU A 399 3.28 17.58 17.12
C LEU A 399 4.63 16.87 17.22
N LEU A 400 4.65 15.54 17.10
CA LEU A 400 5.88 14.75 17.18
C LEU A 400 6.80 14.94 15.97
N SER A 401 6.28 15.47 14.85
CA SER A 401 7.07 15.80 13.67
C SER A 401 7.78 17.15 13.75
N LEU A 402 7.46 17.97 14.76
CA LEU A 402 8.10 19.27 14.95
C LEU A 402 9.58 19.09 15.34
N GLY A 403 10.49 19.74 14.61
CA GLY A 403 11.93 19.66 14.85
C GLY A 403 12.41 20.45 16.07
N ASP A 404 11.72 21.53 16.45
CA ASP A 404 12.06 22.38 17.60
C ASP A 404 10.78 22.85 18.32
N ALA A 405 10.88 23.17 19.62
CA ALA A 405 9.80 23.69 20.44
C ALA A 405 9.37 25.12 20.05
N SER A 406 10.17 25.84 19.26
CA SER A 406 9.78 27.13 18.68
C SER A 406 8.70 27.01 17.59
N ALA A 407 8.43 25.80 17.09
CA ALA A 407 7.44 25.51 16.05
C ALA A 407 6.08 25.02 16.60
N LEU A 408 5.79 25.29 17.88
CA LEU A 408 4.51 24.91 18.49
C LEU A 408 3.33 25.57 17.74
N PRO A 409 2.18 24.87 17.67
CA PRO A 409 1.01 25.38 16.95
C PRO A 409 0.52 26.68 17.56
N ASP A 410 0.24 27.66 16.71
CA ASP A 410 -0.40 28.91 17.10
C ASP A 410 -1.91 28.70 17.37
N THR A 411 -2.56 29.75 17.86
CA THR A 411 -4.00 29.72 18.17
C THR A 411 -4.85 29.35 16.97
N GLN A 412 -4.46 29.77 15.75
CA GLN A 412 -5.19 29.46 14.52
C GLN A 412 -5.11 27.97 14.19
N THR A 413 -3.93 27.38 14.30
CA THR A 413 -3.71 25.94 14.10
C THR A 413 -4.50 25.11 15.11
N LEU A 414 -4.48 25.51 16.39
CA LEU A 414 -5.28 24.86 17.42
C LEU A 414 -6.79 24.92 17.09
N GLN A 415 -7.30 26.07 16.65
CA GLN A 415 -8.71 26.21 16.23
C GLN A 415 -9.05 25.31 15.03
N GLN A 416 -8.15 25.18 14.05
CA GLN A 416 -8.33 24.28 12.91
C GLN A 416 -8.39 22.82 13.34
N TRP A 417 -7.50 22.41 14.26
CA TRP A 417 -7.51 21.06 14.82
C TRP A 417 -8.79 20.79 15.63
N THR A 418 -9.25 21.75 16.41
CA THR A 418 -10.53 21.65 17.13
C THR A 418 -11.70 21.51 16.16
N ALA A 419 -11.75 22.31 15.10
CA ALA A 419 -12.79 22.22 14.08
C ALA A 419 -12.75 20.86 13.36
N ALA A 420 -11.56 20.39 12.97
CA ALA A 420 -11.36 19.08 12.38
C ALA A 420 -11.78 17.95 13.31
N TYR A 421 -11.60 18.11 14.63
CA TYR A 421 -12.06 17.16 15.62
C TYR A 421 -13.59 17.09 15.67
N PHE A 422 -14.37 18.10 15.28
CA PHE A 422 -15.84 17.97 15.23
C PHE A 422 -16.39 17.69 13.84
N ALA A 423 -15.53 17.60 12.82
CA ALA A 423 -15.94 17.22 11.48
C ALA A 423 -16.59 15.83 11.49
N GLY A 424 -17.73 15.69 10.79
CA GLY A 424 -18.45 14.43 10.63
C GLY A 424 -19.19 13.92 11.88
N VAL A 425 -19.25 14.71 12.97
CA VAL A 425 -20.00 14.31 14.18
C VAL A 425 -21.51 14.36 13.90
N PRO A 426 -22.25 13.26 14.13
CA PRO A 426 -23.70 13.28 13.98
C PRO A 426 -24.35 14.20 15.01
N SER A 427 -25.36 14.97 14.61
CA SER A 427 -26.13 15.80 15.53
C SER A 427 -27.29 15.00 16.14
N ARG A 428 -27.51 15.15 17.46
CA ARG A 428 -28.70 14.65 18.17
C ARG A 428 -29.21 15.75 19.08
N GLN A 429 -30.52 16.01 19.01
CA GLN A 429 -31.14 17.04 19.83
C GLN A 429 -30.95 16.74 21.32
N GLY A 430 -30.48 17.74 22.08
CA GLY A 430 -30.21 17.62 23.51
C GLY A 430 -28.88 16.95 23.88
N ALA A 431 -28.12 16.43 22.89
CA ALA A 431 -26.79 15.90 23.15
C ALA A 431 -25.75 17.03 23.13
N ASP A 432 -25.08 17.22 24.27
CA ASP A 432 -24.04 18.24 24.47
C ASP A 432 -22.69 17.65 24.85
N HIS A 433 -22.56 16.32 24.81
CA HIS A 433 -21.32 15.58 25.02
C HIS A 433 -21.05 14.61 23.88
N LEU A 434 -19.78 14.37 23.60
CA LEU A 434 -19.31 13.46 22.56
C LEU A 434 -18.19 12.60 23.12
N THR A 435 -18.36 11.28 23.10
CA THR A 435 -17.31 10.35 23.51
C THR A 435 -16.25 10.19 22.42
N ASP A 436 -15.01 9.93 22.81
CA ASP A 436 -13.95 9.42 21.94
C ASP A 436 -13.23 8.32 22.69
N LYS A 437 -13.40 7.09 22.21
CA LYS A 437 -12.92 5.86 22.85
C LYS A 437 -11.60 5.35 22.31
N HIS A 438 -10.86 6.15 21.54
CA HIS A 438 -9.54 5.75 21.08
C HIS A 438 -8.59 5.60 22.27
N PRO A 439 -8.16 4.35 22.62
CA PRO A 439 -7.51 4.07 23.89
C PRO A 439 -6.21 4.86 24.07
N LEU A 440 -5.44 5.01 22.99
CA LEU A 440 -4.14 5.70 22.98
C LEU A 440 -4.23 7.23 23.05
N ASN A 441 -5.43 7.82 23.16
CA ASN A 441 -5.56 9.26 23.32
C ASN A 441 -4.90 9.78 24.62
N PHE A 442 -4.57 8.90 25.57
CA PHE A 442 -3.79 9.28 26.75
C PHE A 442 -2.42 9.89 26.40
N GLU A 443 -1.83 9.53 25.26
CA GLU A 443 -0.55 10.10 24.80
C GLU A 443 -0.66 11.61 24.47
N ALA A 444 -1.87 12.10 24.21
CA ALA A 444 -2.15 13.49 23.86
C ALA A 444 -2.85 14.28 24.99
N VAL A 445 -2.88 13.75 26.22
CA VAL A 445 -3.59 14.34 27.38
C VAL A 445 -3.26 15.81 27.61
N ALA A 446 -1.98 16.18 27.50
CA ALA A 446 -1.53 17.55 27.75
C ALA A 446 -2.17 18.56 26.77
N TRP A 447 -2.46 18.10 25.55
CA TRP A 447 -2.97 18.91 24.45
C TRP A 447 -4.49 19.04 24.42
N TRP A 448 -5.23 18.23 25.19
CA TRP A 448 -6.68 18.33 25.26
C TRP A 448 -7.14 19.70 25.75
N ARG A 449 -6.44 20.30 26.72
CA ARG A 449 -6.80 21.64 27.22
C ARG A 449 -6.52 22.73 26.19
N ALA A 450 -5.49 22.57 25.38
CA ALA A 450 -5.17 23.51 24.30
C ALA A 450 -6.18 23.41 23.15
N CYS A 451 -6.66 22.22 22.81
CA CYS A 451 -7.65 22.05 21.73
C CYS A 451 -9.10 22.27 22.23
N PHE A 452 -9.38 21.93 23.48
CA PHE A 452 -10.72 21.97 24.07
C PHE A 452 -10.70 22.74 25.40
N PRO A 453 -10.46 24.07 25.36
CA PRO A 453 -10.47 24.89 26.56
C PRO A 453 -11.79 24.77 27.33
N ARG A 454 -11.69 24.81 28.65
CA ARG A 454 -12.85 24.97 29.54
C ARG A 454 -13.01 26.46 29.81
N PRO A 455 -14.25 26.99 29.78
CA PRO A 455 -14.53 28.34 30.25
C PRO A 455 -14.25 28.49 31.75
#